data_AF-A0A1H8GAI9-F1
#
_entry.id   AF-A0A1H8GAI9-F1
#
_cell.length_a   1.000
_cell.length_b   1.000
_cell.length_c   1.000
_cell.angle_alpha   90.00
_cell.angle_beta   90.00
_cell.angle_gamma   90.00
#
_symmetry.space_group_name_H-M   'P 1'
#
loop_
_entity.id
_entity.type
_entity.pdbx_description
1 polymer ?
#
loop_
_entity_poly.entity_id
_entity_poly.type
_entity_poly.pdbx_seq_one_letter_code
_entity_poly.pdbx_strand_id
1 'polypeptide(L)'
;MTHASKGMRRRARMVGIALLATGWLVATPALAGSDPAGRVTLLPIVEDDDHIMQTWLGVPMRRYAFGMRRWLEDGLAAHGGRAADAAELLRFQQQLRRATFSHFQYSYTLDGTEYTRIYLGVSGRPFPDLVNASYRGPRNLVVPANVQNYFNTDDIVSFGSVGPVDGSHVTPEPPTANTPHRTNDAEIKVLQAIMRDIASGQVRAGGRLLGFVSQVPCASCSAAFRQFATEADADVHINYVEGSPNSSRTMTPALAVIRSMRHVLVDELTTTFAPPTHVVRASAEVEGTDEASTSMCPRL
;
A
#
# COMPACT_ATOMS: atom_id res chain seq x y z
N MET A 1 30.18 42.26 -92.69
CA MET A 1 29.32 43.45 -92.53
C MET A 1 28.04 43.04 -91.83
N THR A 2 27.50 43.97 -91.04
CA THR A 2 26.21 43.97 -90.31
C THR A 2 26.20 43.50 -88.86
N HIS A 3 25.65 44.43 -88.10
CA HIS A 3 25.64 44.64 -86.67
C HIS A 3 24.59 43.80 -85.93
N ALA A 4 24.95 43.52 -84.69
CA ALA A 4 24.14 43.58 -83.47
C ALA A 4 22.70 44.15 -83.56
N SER A 5 21.77 43.48 -82.87
CA SER A 5 20.63 44.13 -82.24
C SER A 5 20.21 43.41 -80.95
N LYS A 6 20.10 44.20 -79.89
CA LYS A 6 19.67 43.87 -78.53
C LYS A 6 18.18 43.49 -78.51
N GLY A 7 17.86 42.36 -77.89
CA GLY A 7 16.48 41.95 -77.56
C GLY A 7 16.26 41.88 -76.06
N MET A 8 15.75 42.96 -75.50
CA MET A 8 15.26 43.09 -74.12
C MET A 8 14.08 42.13 -73.88
N ARG A 9 14.18 41.20 -72.92
CA ARG A 9 13.02 40.40 -72.45
C ARG A 9 12.82 40.53 -70.95
N ARG A 10 11.54 40.73 -70.63
CA ARG A 10 10.97 41.21 -69.38
C ARG A 10 11.04 40.15 -68.28
N ARG A 11 11.22 40.65 -67.05
CA ARG A 11 11.10 39.92 -65.79
C ARG A 11 9.67 39.39 -65.62
N ALA A 12 9.53 38.09 -65.36
CA ALA A 12 8.39 37.51 -64.66
C ALA A 12 8.94 36.84 -63.40
N ARG A 13 8.57 37.36 -62.24
CA ARG A 13 8.84 36.75 -60.93
C ARG A 13 7.81 35.63 -60.73
N MET A 14 8.27 34.38 -60.57
CA MET A 14 7.51 33.35 -59.88
C MET A 14 8.29 32.91 -58.65
N VAL A 15 7.58 32.99 -57.52
CA VAL A 15 7.99 32.58 -56.18
C VAL A 15 8.07 31.06 -56.15
N GLY A 16 9.27 30.51 -56.01
CA GLY A 16 9.50 29.09 -55.75
C GLY A 16 9.54 28.86 -54.24
N ILE A 17 8.58 28.09 -53.75
CA ILE A 17 8.50 27.61 -52.36
C ILE A 17 9.62 26.58 -52.16
N ALA A 18 10.57 26.89 -51.28
CA ALA A 18 11.60 25.95 -50.84
C ALA A 18 11.02 25.02 -49.76
N LEU A 19 10.80 23.76 -50.12
CA LEU A 19 10.51 22.68 -49.18
C LEU A 19 11.80 22.30 -48.45
N LEU A 20 11.93 22.75 -47.20
CA LEU A 20 12.92 22.26 -46.25
C LEU A 20 12.54 20.83 -45.83
N ALA A 21 13.28 19.85 -46.35
CA ALA A 21 13.23 18.48 -45.86
C ALA A 21 13.98 18.43 -44.52
N THR A 22 13.25 18.53 -43.42
CA THR A 22 13.73 18.19 -42.08
C THR A 22 13.88 16.67 -42.00
N GLY A 23 15.13 16.20 -42.06
CA GLY A 23 15.47 14.81 -41.81
C GLY A 23 15.17 14.46 -40.35
N TRP A 24 14.14 13.67 -40.13
CA TRP A 24 13.90 13.00 -38.86
C TRP A 24 14.89 11.83 -38.76
N LEU A 25 15.86 11.95 -37.84
CA LEU A 25 16.62 10.82 -37.33
C LEU A 25 15.64 9.85 -36.67
N VAL A 26 15.22 8.83 -37.40
CA VAL A 26 14.53 7.67 -36.81
C VAL A 26 15.59 6.91 -36.02
N ALA A 27 15.64 7.15 -34.72
CA ALA A 27 16.32 6.28 -33.79
C ALA A 27 15.63 4.91 -33.86
N THR A 28 16.29 3.95 -34.51
CA THR A 28 15.91 2.54 -34.43
C THR A 28 15.91 2.13 -32.95
N PRO A 29 14.83 1.55 -32.41
CA PRO A 29 14.89 1.00 -31.06
C PRO A 29 15.94 -0.10 -31.07
N ALA A 30 16.97 0.07 -30.25
CA ALA A 30 17.90 -1.01 -29.95
C ALA A 30 17.06 -2.18 -29.45
N LEU A 31 17.16 -3.31 -30.15
CA LEU A 31 16.65 -4.59 -29.67
C LEU A 31 17.19 -4.77 -28.24
N ALA A 32 16.27 -4.83 -27.28
CA ALA A 32 16.61 -5.07 -25.89
C ALA A 32 17.48 -6.32 -25.81
N GLY A 33 18.75 -6.12 -25.45
CA GLY A 33 19.61 -7.22 -25.06
C GLY A 33 18.94 -7.91 -23.88
N SER A 34 18.80 -9.23 -23.96
CA SER A 34 18.45 -10.07 -22.83
C SER A 34 19.50 -9.87 -21.74
N ASP A 35 19.18 -9.03 -20.75
CA ASP A 35 20.01 -8.79 -19.59
C ASP A 35 20.07 -10.09 -18.76
N PRO A 36 21.24 -10.51 -18.26
CA PRO A 36 21.36 -11.80 -17.59
C PRO A 36 20.79 -11.70 -16.17
N ALA A 37 19.82 -12.57 -15.85
CA ALA A 37 19.33 -12.93 -14.52
C ALA A 37 18.96 -11.75 -13.57
N GLY A 38 17.64 -11.58 -13.38
CA GLY A 38 16.95 -10.78 -12.36
C GLY A 38 17.82 -9.88 -11.46
N ARG A 39 17.93 -8.61 -11.82
CA ARG A 39 18.62 -7.58 -11.02
C ARG A 39 17.78 -7.24 -9.79
N VAL A 40 18.38 -7.28 -8.59
CA VAL A 40 17.74 -6.80 -7.36
C VAL A 40 18.38 -5.50 -6.94
N THR A 41 17.58 -4.43 -6.90
CA THR A 41 17.95 -3.11 -6.40
C THR A 41 17.18 -2.85 -5.11
N LEU A 42 17.90 -2.59 -4.00
CA LEU A 42 17.31 -2.18 -2.73
C LEU A 42 17.70 -0.72 -2.46
N LEU A 43 16.72 0.18 -2.39
CA LEU A 43 16.93 1.62 -2.21
C LEU A 43 16.43 2.07 -0.83
N PRO A 44 17.32 2.48 0.08
CA PRO A 44 16.92 3.08 1.35
C PRO A 44 16.34 4.48 1.12
N ILE A 45 15.22 4.76 1.78
CA ILE A 45 14.54 6.06 1.80
C ILE A 45 14.66 6.64 3.22
N VAL A 46 15.45 7.70 3.33
CA VAL A 46 15.67 8.44 4.59
C VAL A 46 14.69 9.62 4.70
N GLU A 47 14.50 10.33 3.59
CA GLU A 47 13.60 11.47 3.44
C GLU A 47 12.49 11.10 2.46
N ASP A 48 11.25 11.46 2.76
CA ASP A 48 10.08 11.19 1.92
C ASP A 48 9.50 12.50 1.35
N ASP A 49 10.38 13.31 0.78
CA ASP A 49 10.10 14.68 0.34
C ASP A 49 9.05 14.72 -0.77
N ASP A 50 9.13 13.77 -1.70
CA ASP A 50 8.14 13.58 -2.78
C ASP A 50 6.90 12.80 -2.32
N HIS A 51 6.81 12.47 -1.03
CA HIS A 51 5.71 11.73 -0.41
C HIS A 51 5.41 10.37 -1.04
N ILE A 52 6.40 9.76 -1.70
CA ILE A 52 6.23 8.50 -2.43
C ILE A 52 5.96 7.35 -1.46
N MET A 53 6.67 7.28 -0.34
CA MET A 53 6.47 6.24 0.67
C MET A 53 5.13 6.43 1.37
N GLN A 54 4.79 7.65 1.78
CA GLN A 54 3.48 7.98 2.35
C GLN A 54 2.32 7.60 1.42
N THR A 55 2.47 7.89 0.12
CA THR A 55 1.44 7.60 -0.89
C THR A 55 1.23 6.09 -1.03
N TRP A 56 2.29 5.33 -1.30
CA TRP A 56 2.17 3.90 -1.59
C TRP A 56 1.91 3.06 -0.34
N LEU A 57 2.54 3.38 0.80
CA LEU A 57 2.31 2.67 2.06
C LEU A 57 0.99 3.07 2.73
N GLY A 58 0.43 4.24 2.41
CA GLY A 58 -0.90 4.63 2.86
C GLY A 58 -2.01 3.68 2.35
N VAL A 59 -1.82 3.07 1.19
CA VAL A 59 -2.78 2.11 0.61
C VAL A 59 -2.94 0.84 1.46
N PRO A 60 -1.89 0.01 1.69
CA PRO A 60 -2.01 -1.18 2.52
C PRO A 60 -2.41 -0.84 3.96
N MET A 61 -1.89 0.26 4.53
CA MET A 61 -2.23 0.68 5.89
C MET A 61 -3.72 0.99 6.06
N ARG A 62 -4.31 1.81 5.18
CA ARG A 62 -5.73 2.16 5.25
C ARG A 62 -6.63 0.97 4.97
N ARG A 63 -6.32 0.16 3.93
CA ARG A 63 -7.12 -1.04 3.61
C ARG A 63 -7.09 -2.05 4.76
N TYR A 64 -5.92 -2.23 5.37
CA TYR A 64 -5.78 -3.14 6.50
C TYR A 64 -6.52 -2.65 7.75
N ALA A 65 -6.40 -1.36 8.09
CA ALA A 65 -7.15 -0.77 9.20
C ALA A 65 -8.67 -0.81 8.98
N PHE A 66 -9.13 -0.58 7.75
CA PHE A 66 -10.54 -0.70 7.39
C PHE A 66 -11.05 -2.14 7.54
N GLY A 67 -10.28 -3.12 7.06
CA GLY A 67 -10.61 -4.54 7.23
C GLY A 67 -10.64 -4.96 8.71
N MET A 68 -9.66 -4.48 9.49
CA MET A 68 -9.62 -4.68 10.94
C MET A 68 -10.86 -4.10 11.63
N ARG A 69 -11.26 -2.87 11.27
CA ARG A 69 -12.46 -2.24 11.81
C ARG A 69 -13.70 -3.05 11.50
N ARG A 70 -13.91 -3.47 10.25
CA ARG A 70 -15.08 -4.28 9.87
C ARG A 70 -15.11 -5.63 10.60
N TRP A 71 -13.96 -6.26 10.76
CA TRP A 71 -13.86 -7.53 11.49
C TRP A 71 -14.20 -7.36 12.98
N LEU A 72 -13.75 -6.26 13.59
CA LEU A 72 -14.10 -5.91 14.98
C LEU A 72 -15.58 -5.52 15.14
N GLU A 73 -16.14 -4.77 14.18
CA GLU A 73 -17.58 -4.43 14.15
C GLU A 73 -18.44 -5.70 14.15
N ASP A 74 -18.12 -6.68 13.31
CA ASP A 74 -18.81 -7.97 13.27
C ASP A 74 -18.59 -8.75 14.59
N GLY A 75 -17.36 -8.78 15.11
CA GLY A 75 -17.04 -9.50 16.33
C GLY A 75 -17.67 -8.91 17.59
N LEU A 76 -18.09 -7.65 17.52
CA LEU A 76 -18.79 -6.92 18.57
C LEU A 76 -20.28 -6.74 18.27
N ALA A 77 -20.85 -7.45 17.29
CA ALA A 77 -22.24 -7.29 16.88
C ALA A 77 -23.23 -7.45 18.05
N ALA A 78 -22.97 -8.39 18.97
CA ALA A 78 -23.76 -8.58 20.20
C ALA A 78 -23.76 -7.35 21.14
N HIS A 79 -22.82 -6.43 20.94
CA HIS A 79 -22.62 -5.18 21.69
C HIS A 79 -22.88 -3.94 20.82
N GLY A 80 -23.64 -4.09 19.72
CA GLY A 80 -23.96 -3.00 18.80
C GLY A 80 -22.80 -2.62 17.87
N GLY A 81 -21.76 -3.45 17.77
CA GLY A 81 -20.67 -3.34 16.81
C GLY A 81 -19.68 -2.19 17.05
N ARG A 82 -19.79 -1.47 18.16
CA ARG A 82 -19.08 -0.18 18.35
C ARG A 82 -18.42 0.03 19.70
N ALA A 83 -18.47 -0.94 20.59
CA ALA A 83 -17.90 -0.77 21.92
C ALA A 83 -17.13 -2.02 22.32
N ALA A 84 -15.83 -1.86 22.51
CA ALA A 84 -14.95 -2.89 23.05
C ALA A 84 -14.34 -2.43 24.37
N ASP A 85 -14.11 -3.37 25.27
CA ASP A 85 -13.25 -3.10 26.42
C ASP A 85 -11.81 -2.86 25.95
N ALA A 86 -11.11 -1.91 26.55
CA ALA A 86 -9.76 -1.52 26.11
C ALA A 86 -8.77 -2.69 26.07
N ALA A 87 -8.97 -3.70 26.93
CA ALA A 87 -8.18 -4.92 26.97
C ALA A 87 -8.31 -5.78 25.71
N GLU A 88 -9.46 -5.76 25.03
CA GLU A 88 -9.67 -6.48 23.75
C GLU A 88 -8.98 -5.75 22.60
N LEU A 89 -8.98 -4.41 22.59
CA LEU A 89 -8.38 -3.62 21.51
C LEU A 89 -6.84 -3.59 21.56
N LEU A 90 -6.24 -3.83 22.72
CA LEU A 90 -4.80 -3.64 22.93
C LEU A 90 -3.93 -4.39 21.92
N ARG A 91 -4.25 -5.64 21.61
CA ARG A 91 -3.47 -6.46 20.66
C ARG A 91 -3.63 -5.98 19.21
N PHE A 92 -4.82 -5.51 18.84
CA PHE A 92 -5.10 -4.90 17.53
C PHE A 92 -4.34 -3.58 17.36
N GLN A 93 -4.38 -2.71 18.37
CA GLN A 93 -3.62 -1.46 18.41
C GLN A 93 -2.11 -1.73 18.30
N GLN A 94 -1.59 -2.70 19.05
CA GLN A 94 -0.18 -3.09 18.98
C GLN A 94 0.20 -3.61 17.58
N GLN A 95 -0.67 -4.39 16.93
CA GLN A 95 -0.43 -4.85 15.57
C GLN A 95 -0.35 -3.67 14.59
N LEU A 96 -1.29 -2.71 14.62
CA LEU A 96 -1.20 -1.52 13.76
C LEU A 96 0.07 -0.69 13.99
N ARG A 97 0.52 -0.56 15.25
CA ARG A 97 1.76 0.18 15.58
C ARG A 97 3.02 -0.49 15.05
N ARG A 98 3.06 -1.82 15.06
CA ARG A 98 4.29 -2.61 14.86
C ARG A 98 4.37 -3.31 13.52
N ALA A 99 3.23 -3.52 12.85
CA ALA A 99 3.19 -4.23 11.59
C ALA A 99 4.05 -3.53 10.54
N THR A 100 4.73 -4.35 9.78
CA THR A 100 5.38 -3.99 8.53
C THR A 100 4.32 -3.97 7.46
N PHE A 101 4.25 -2.89 6.70
CA PHE A 101 3.38 -2.75 5.56
C PHE A 101 4.21 -2.71 4.30
N SER A 102 3.69 -3.33 3.24
CA SER A 102 4.32 -3.28 1.93
C SER A 102 3.31 -3.11 0.80
N HIS A 103 3.73 -2.40 -0.24
CA HIS A 103 3.00 -2.24 -1.49
C HIS A 103 3.92 -2.68 -2.61
N PHE A 104 3.50 -3.68 -3.38
CA PHE A 104 4.25 -4.18 -4.52
C PHE A 104 3.42 -4.09 -5.78
N GLN A 105 4.04 -3.67 -6.86
CA GLN A 105 3.50 -3.65 -8.21
C GLN A 105 4.29 -4.65 -9.03
N TYR A 106 3.60 -5.64 -9.59
CA TYR A 106 4.20 -6.60 -10.50
C TYR A 106 3.67 -6.34 -11.90
N SER A 107 4.54 -5.84 -12.77
CA SER A 107 4.24 -5.53 -14.16
C SER A 107 4.74 -6.65 -15.07
N TYR A 108 3.91 -7.10 -16.00
CA TYR A 108 4.23 -8.19 -16.92
C TYR A 108 3.59 -7.99 -18.28
N THR A 109 4.14 -8.61 -19.31
CA THR A 109 3.60 -8.53 -20.67
C THR A 109 2.78 -9.76 -21.01
N LEU A 110 1.59 -9.54 -21.56
CA LEU A 110 0.74 -10.57 -22.15
C LEU A 110 0.28 -10.08 -23.53
N ASP A 111 0.57 -10.86 -24.57
CA ASP A 111 0.24 -10.53 -25.97
C ASP A 111 0.67 -9.11 -26.41
N GLY A 112 1.87 -8.70 -25.98
CA GLY A 112 2.44 -7.39 -26.28
C GLY A 112 1.87 -6.22 -25.46
N THR A 113 0.91 -6.47 -24.58
CA THR A 113 0.31 -5.46 -23.69
C THR A 113 0.90 -5.57 -22.28
N GLU A 114 1.29 -4.45 -21.68
CA GLU A 114 1.76 -4.41 -20.29
C GLU A 114 0.57 -4.38 -19.32
N TYR A 115 0.58 -5.30 -18.36
CA TYR A 115 -0.36 -5.38 -17.26
C TYR A 115 0.38 -5.16 -15.95
N THR A 116 -0.30 -4.59 -14.96
CA THR A 116 0.24 -4.44 -13.61
C THR A 116 -0.76 -4.94 -12.59
N ARG A 117 -0.30 -5.79 -11.67
CA ARG A 117 -1.08 -6.27 -10.53
C ARG A 117 -0.44 -5.80 -9.23
N ILE A 118 -1.28 -5.41 -8.28
CA ILE A 118 -0.88 -4.82 -7.01
C ILE A 118 -1.02 -5.87 -5.90
N TYR A 119 0.02 -5.99 -5.10
CA TYR A 119 0.08 -6.90 -3.95
C TYR A 119 0.40 -6.11 -2.69
N LEU A 120 -0.49 -6.23 -1.70
CA LEU A 120 -0.41 -5.54 -0.42
C LEU A 120 0.03 -6.52 0.66
N GLY A 121 1.08 -6.21 1.40
CA GLY A 121 1.58 -7.05 2.48
C GLY A 121 1.41 -6.40 3.84
N VAL A 122 1.05 -7.21 4.84
CA VAL A 122 1.03 -6.80 6.25
C VAL A 122 1.61 -7.91 7.11
N SER A 123 2.60 -7.55 7.94
CA SER A 123 3.16 -8.47 8.91
C SER A 123 2.33 -8.55 10.19
N GLY A 124 2.51 -9.63 10.94
CA GLY A 124 1.75 -9.90 12.14
C GLY A 124 0.79 -11.07 11.97
N ARG A 125 -0.11 -11.22 12.95
CA ARG A 125 -0.95 -12.40 13.12
C ARG A 125 -2.32 -12.23 12.45
N PRO A 126 -2.99 -13.32 12.05
CA PRO A 126 -4.41 -13.28 11.73
C PRO A 126 -5.24 -12.64 12.85
N PHE A 127 -6.33 -11.95 12.52
CA PHE A 127 -7.18 -11.29 13.52
C PHE A 127 -7.71 -12.19 14.63
N PRO A 128 -8.12 -13.45 14.38
CA PRO A 128 -8.55 -14.35 15.46
C PRO A 128 -7.48 -14.56 16.54
N ASP A 129 -6.20 -14.56 16.16
CA ASP A 129 -5.08 -14.75 17.09
C ASP A 129 -4.80 -13.51 17.95
N LEU A 130 -5.42 -12.38 17.62
CA LEU A 130 -5.34 -11.13 18.38
C LEU A 130 -6.39 -11.05 19.48
N VAL A 131 -7.42 -11.90 19.45
CA VAL A 131 -8.44 -11.94 20.51
C VAL A 131 -7.81 -12.32 21.84
N ASN A 132 -8.21 -11.67 22.92
CA ASN A 132 -7.77 -12.05 24.24
C ASN A 132 -8.61 -13.23 24.75
N ALA A 133 -8.19 -14.46 24.43
CA ALA A 133 -8.88 -15.69 24.82
C ALA A 133 -9.07 -15.87 26.34
N SER A 134 -8.34 -15.14 27.18
CA SER A 134 -8.48 -15.15 28.64
C SER A 134 -9.42 -14.07 29.18
N TYR A 135 -9.83 -13.12 28.34
CA TYR A 135 -10.75 -12.05 28.74
C TYR A 135 -12.18 -12.59 28.93
N ARG A 136 -12.86 -12.09 29.95
CA ARG A 136 -14.25 -12.49 30.32
C ARG A 136 -15.11 -11.27 30.68
N GLY A 137 -14.72 -10.09 30.21
CA GLY A 137 -15.48 -8.87 30.47
C GLY A 137 -16.81 -8.81 29.70
N PRO A 138 -17.67 -7.84 30.03
CA PRO A 138 -19.03 -7.75 29.50
C PRO A 138 -19.09 -7.35 28.02
N ARG A 139 -18.01 -6.78 27.46
CA ARG A 139 -17.91 -6.42 26.03
C ARG A 139 -16.75 -7.20 25.39
N ASN A 140 -16.75 -8.52 25.63
CA ASN A 140 -15.75 -9.41 25.08
C ASN A 140 -15.92 -9.54 23.56
N LEU A 141 -14.80 -9.70 22.87
CA LEU A 141 -14.78 -9.86 21.43
C LEU A 141 -15.06 -11.31 21.06
N VAL A 142 -15.99 -11.54 20.13
CA VAL A 142 -16.29 -12.87 19.59
C VAL A 142 -15.70 -12.98 18.19
N VAL A 143 -15.03 -14.08 17.88
CA VAL A 143 -14.52 -14.32 16.52
C VAL A 143 -15.70 -14.44 15.57
N PRO A 144 -15.80 -13.60 14.51
CA PRO A 144 -16.86 -13.72 13.51
C PRO A 144 -16.86 -15.10 12.85
N ALA A 145 -18.03 -15.71 12.73
CA ALA A 145 -18.18 -17.07 12.20
C ALA A 145 -17.96 -17.17 10.68
N ASN A 146 -18.17 -16.06 9.95
CA ASN A 146 -18.00 -16.03 8.50
C ASN A 146 -16.59 -15.56 8.12
N VAL A 147 -15.95 -16.30 7.21
CA VAL A 147 -14.70 -15.90 6.56
C VAL A 147 -15.01 -14.89 5.47
N GLN A 148 -15.63 -13.76 5.83
CA GLN A 148 -15.73 -12.65 4.91
C GLN A 148 -14.31 -12.18 4.58
N ASN A 149 -14.07 -11.86 3.32
CA ASN A 149 -12.82 -11.24 2.95
C ASN A 149 -12.87 -9.76 3.37
N TYR A 150 -12.51 -9.50 4.62
CA TYR A 150 -12.47 -8.16 5.21
C TYR A 150 -11.53 -7.20 4.48
N PHE A 151 -10.65 -7.73 3.63
CA PHE A 151 -9.65 -6.96 2.90
C PHE A 151 -10.05 -6.60 1.47
N ASN A 152 -11.26 -7.01 1.01
CA ASN A 152 -11.78 -6.76 -0.34
C ASN A 152 -10.69 -6.94 -1.42
N THR A 153 -10.39 -8.19 -1.78
CA THR A 153 -9.55 -8.46 -2.94
C THR A 153 -10.38 -8.26 -4.22
N ASP A 154 -9.85 -7.50 -5.17
CA ASP A 154 -10.34 -7.48 -6.54
C ASP A 154 -9.27 -8.13 -7.45
N ASP A 155 -9.56 -8.30 -8.75
CA ASP A 155 -8.65 -8.98 -9.67
C ASP A 155 -7.31 -8.25 -9.85
N ILE A 156 -7.22 -6.98 -9.45
CA ILE A 156 -6.05 -6.11 -9.64
C ILE A 156 -5.27 -5.94 -8.34
N VAL A 157 -5.94 -5.94 -7.18
CA VAL A 157 -5.35 -5.69 -5.87
C VAL A 157 -5.62 -6.84 -4.93
N SER A 158 -4.54 -7.52 -4.52
CA SER A 158 -4.59 -8.66 -3.61
C SER A 158 -3.78 -8.41 -2.34
N PHE A 159 -4.22 -8.99 -1.21
CA PHE A 159 -3.38 -9.08 -0.02
C PHE A 159 -2.54 -10.35 -0.07
N GLY A 160 -1.23 -10.21 0.15
CA GLY A 160 -0.31 -11.33 0.25
C GLY A 160 -0.73 -12.30 1.35
N SER A 161 -0.78 -13.58 1.01
CA SER A 161 -1.11 -14.67 1.93
C SER A 161 0.04 -15.67 2.01
N VAL A 162 0.22 -16.28 3.19
CA VAL A 162 1.17 -17.38 3.36
C VAL A 162 0.59 -18.61 2.68
N GLY A 163 1.42 -19.34 1.94
CA GLY A 163 1.03 -20.63 1.39
C GLY A 163 2.17 -21.22 0.58
N PRO A 164 2.46 -22.53 0.72
CA PRO A 164 3.46 -23.19 -0.10
C PRO A 164 3.11 -23.00 -1.58
N VAL A 165 4.13 -22.75 -2.38
CA VAL A 165 4.01 -22.73 -3.83
C VAL A 165 4.83 -23.89 -4.33
N ASP A 166 4.19 -24.87 -4.96
CA ASP A 166 4.89 -26.03 -5.51
C ASP A 166 5.97 -25.55 -6.50
N GLY A 167 7.21 -25.94 -6.24
CA GLY A 167 8.36 -25.58 -7.08
C GLY A 167 8.98 -24.20 -6.82
N SER A 168 8.48 -23.40 -5.87
CA SER A 168 9.14 -22.14 -5.48
C SER A 168 9.97 -22.28 -4.21
N HIS A 169 11.17 -21.71 -4.22
CA HIS A 169 12.04 -21.59 -3.06
C HIS A 169 11.96 -20.20 -2.41
N VAL A 170 11.02 -19.35 -2.82
CA VAL A 170 10.64 -18.12 -2.11
C VAL A 170 9.96 -18.52 -0.80
N THR A 171 10.80 -18.83 0.18
CA THR A 171 10.39 -19.33 1.47
C THR A 171 11.00 -18.46 2.57
N PRO A 172 10.28 -18.27 3.68
CA PRO A 172 10.89 -17.71 4.87
C PRO A 172 12.01 -18.64 5.33
N GLU A 173 13.14 -18.09 5.78
CA GLU A 173 14.17 -18.92 6.42
C GLU A 173 13.56 -19.72 7.57
N PRO A 174 13.96 -20.99 7.76
CA PRO A 174 13.45 -21.80 8.86
C PRO A 174 13.69 -21.09 10.19
N PRO A 175 12.69 -21.01 11.08
CA PRO A 175 12.88 -20.43 12.40
C PRO A 175 13.94 -21.25 13.15
N THR A 176 15.00 -20.59 13.64
CA THR A 176 15.92 -21.18 14.61
C THR A 176 15.49 -20.76 16.02
N ALA A 177 16.09 -21.34 17.07
CA ALA A 177 15.83 -20.96 18.45
C ALA A 177 15.97 -19.43 18.72
N ASN A 178 16.75 -18.73 17.89
CA ASN A 178 17.00 -17.29 18.00
C ASN A 178 16.38 -16.45 16.87
N THR A 179 15.72 -17.05 15.88
CA THR A 179 15.02 -16.32 14.80
C THR A 179 13.50 -16.45 14.95
N PRO A 180 12.76 -15.33 15.11
CA PRO A 180 11.30 -15.33 15.12
C PRO A 180 10.70 -16.02 13.89
N HIS A 181 9.46 -16.51 14.00
CA HIS A 181 8.69 -16.98 12.84
C HIS A 181 8.56 -15.89 11.76
N ARG A 182 9.38 -16.00 10.71
CA ARG A 182 9.44 -15.08 9.56
C ARG A 182 8.40 -15.37 8.47
N THR A 183 7.63 -16.46 8.63
CA THR A 183 6.48 -16.79 7.77
C THR A 183 5.45 -15.66 7.70
N ASN A 184 5.42 -14.79 8.71
CA ASN A 184 4.48 -13.68 8.76
C ASN A 184 5.03 -12.37 8.22
N ASP A 185 6.23 -12.33 7.64
CA ASP A 185 6.80 -11.11 7.06
C ASP A 185 5.98 -10.67 5.84
N ALA A 186 5.76 -9.36 5.72
CA ALA A 186 4.86 -8.80 4.71
C ALA A 186 5.37 -9.09 3.29
N GLU A 187 6.68 -8.99 3.11
CA GLU A 187 7.40 -9.19 1.86
C GLU A 187 7.30 -10.65 1.41
N ILE A 188 7.56 -11.60 2.31
CA ILE A 188 7.47 -13.04 2.01
C ILE A 188 6.06 -13.43 1.57
N LYS A 189 5.02 -12.97 2.28
CA LYS A 189 3.62 -13.22 1.91
C LYS A 189 3.30 -12.73 0.50
N VAL A 190 3.80 -11.56 0.13
CA VAL A 190 3.56 -10.97 -1.19
C VAL A 190 4.31 -11.75 -2.27
N LEU A 191 5.60 -12.04 -2.08
CA LEU A 191 6.38 -12.77 -3.08
C LEU A 191 5.79 -14.17 -3.31
N GLN A 192 5.36 -14.87 -2.26
CA GLN A 192 4.67 -16.15 -2.38
C GLN A 192 3.33 -16.03 -3.11
N ALA A 193 2.57 -14.96 -2.90
CA ALA A 193 1.34 -14.72 -3.65
C ALA A 193 1.62 -14.53 -5.15
N ILE A 194 2.64 -13.74 -5.49
CA ILE A 194 3.04 -13.56 -6.90
C ILE A 194 3.45 -14.89 -7.52
N MET A 195 4.25 -15.71 -6.82
CA MET A 195 4.66 -17.02 -7.34
C MET A 195 3.48 -17.98 -7.55
N ARG A 196 2.44 -17.94 -6.71
CA ARG A 196 1.19 -18.69 -6.95
C ARG A 196 0.43 -18.17 -8.16
N ASP A 197 0.36 -16.86 -8.33
CA ASP A 197 -0.33 -16.24 -9.46
C ASP A 197 0.43 -16.55 -10.78
N ILE A 198 1.76 -16.64 -10.75
CA ILE A 198 2.59 -17.13 -11.87
C ILE A 198 2.30 -18.61 -12.15
N ALA A 199 2.35 -19.46 -11.11
CA ALA A 199 2.15 -20.91 -11.26
C ALA A 199 0.74 -21.27 -11.76
N SER A 200 -0.28 -20.53 -11.35
CA SER A 200 -1.67 -20.70 -11.81
C SER A 200 -1.96 -20.05 -13.17
N GLY A 201 -0.99 -19.34 -13.76
CA GLY A 201 -1.14 -18.65 -15.04
C GLY A 201 -1.94 -17.35 -14.96
N GLN A 202 -2.26 -16.87 -13.76
CA GLN A 202 -2.96 -15.60 -13.55
C GLN A 202 -2.10 -14.38 -13.91
N VAL A 203 -0.78 -14.46 -13.68
CA VAL A 203 0.20 -13.47 -14.17
C VAL A 203 1.35 -14.17 -14.90
N ARG A 204 2.10 -13.44 -15.74
CA ARG A 204 3.24 -13.99 -16.48
C ARG A 204 4.55 -13.79 -15.72
N ALA A 205 5.47 -14.75 -15.81
CA ALA A 205 6.87 -14.57 -15.45
C ALA A 205 7.57 -13.60 -16.43
N GLY A 206 8.82 -13.21 -16.15
CA GLY A 206 9.60 -12.28 -16.99
C GLY A 206 9.31 -10.80 -16.70
N GLY A 207 8.69 -10.49 -15.56
CA GLY A 207 8.14 -9.17 -15.25
C GLY A 207 9.08 -8.21 -14.51
N ARG A 208 8.51 -7.13 -13.99
CA ARG A 208 9.19 -6.16 -13.11
C ARG A 208 8.43 -6.04 -11.80
N LEU A 209 9.15 -6.11 -10.68
CA LEU A 209 8.62 -5.93 -9.34
C LEU A 209 9.10 -4.60 -8.75
N LEU A 210 8.18 -3.66 -8.55
CA LEU A 210 8.43 -2.42 -7.82
C LEU A 210 7.80 -2.50 -6.43
N GLY A 211 8.61 -2.42 -5.38
CA GLY A 211 8.18 -2.54 -3.99
C GLY A 211 8.39 -1.26 -3.18
N PHE A 212 7.51 -1.06 -2.19
CA PHE A 212 7.61 -0.05 -1.15
C PHE A 212 7.39 -0.76 0.20
N VAL A 213 8.36 -0.69 1.11
CA VAL A 213 8.32 -1.40 2.40
C VAL A 213 8.52 -0.42 3.56
N SER A 214 7.70 -0.52 4.60
CA SER A 214 7.68 0.45 5.70
C SER A 214 8.86 0.33 6.69
N GLN A 215 9.85 -0.51 6.40
CA GLN A 215 11.03 -0.75 7.23
C GLN A 215 12.14 -1.41 6.40
N VAL A 216 13.36 -1.44 6.94
CA VAL A 216 14.49 -2.19 6.39
C VAL A 216 14.15 -3.68 6.22
N PRO A 217 14.24 -4.25 5.00
CA PRO A 217 14.09 -5.68 4.79
C PRO A 217 15.14 -6.45 5.59
N CYS A 218 14.72 -7.49 6.29
CA CYS A 218 15.65 -8.36 7.00
C CYS A 218 16.42 -9.27 6.03
N ALA A 219 17.48 -9.94 6.52
CA ALA A 219 18.33 -10.81 5.69
C ALA A 219 17.54 -11.87 4.90
N SER A 220 16.52 -12.47 5.51
CA SER A 220 15.67 -13.45 4.84
C SER A 220 14.79 -12.82 3.75
N CYS A 221 14.24 -11.63 3.97
CA CYS A 221 13.50 -10.90 2.91
C CYS A 221 14.42 -10.53 1.75
N SER A 222 15.64 -10.05 2.03
CA SER A 222 16.65 -9.74 1.01
C SER A 222 17.08 -10.98 0.21
N ALA A 223 17.18 -12.14 0.86
CA ALA A 223 17.42 -13.41 0.17
C ALA A 223 16.21 -13.81 -0.69
N ALA A 224 15.00 -13.68 -0.17
CA ALA A 224 13.77 -13.99 -0.90
C ALA A 224 13.57 -13.11 -2.15
N PHE A 225 13.94 -11.82 -2.12
CA PHE A 225 13.92 -10.97 -3.31
C PHE A 225 14.85 -11.49 -4.41
N ARG A 226 16.05 -11.96 -4.06
CA ARG A 226 17.00 -12.56 -5.01
C ARG A 226 16.49 -13.88 -5.57
N GLN A 227 15.89 -14.70 -4.71
CA GLN A 227 15.28 -15.95 -5.14
C GLN A 227 14.11 -15.69 -6.09
N PHE A 228 13.23 -14.74 -5.75
CA PHE A 228 12.12 -14.34 -6.59
C PHE A 228 12.60 -13.81 -7.94
N ALA A 229 13.61 -12.92 -7.97
CA ALA A 229 14.18 -12.39 -9.20
C ALA A 229 14.70 -13.51 -10.13
N THR A 230 15.28 -14.55 -9.55
CA THR A 230 15.79 -15.73 -10.28
C THR A 230 14.66 -16.63 -10.77
N GLU A 231 13.70 -16.98 -9.91
CA GLU A 231 12.63 -17.94 -10.23
C GLU A 231 11.58 -17.35 -11.17
N ALA A 232 11.24 -16.08 -11.00
CA ALA A 232 10.26 -15.38 -11.83
C ALA A 232 10.88 -14.73 -13.07
N ASP A 233 12.21 -14.81 -13.25
CA ASP A 233 12.97 -14.06 -14.26
C ASP A 233 12.60 -12.56 -14.26
N ALA A 234 12.57 -11.98 -13.06
CA ALA A 234 12.02 -10.65 -12.84
C ALA A 234 13.08 -9.64 -12.39
N ASP A 235 12.96 -8.40 -12.89
CA ASP A 235 13.73 -7.27 -12.39
C ASP A 235 13.05 -6.70 -11.13
N VAL A 236 13.80 -6.57 -10.03
CA VAL A 236 13.26 -6.27 -8.69
C VAL A 236 13.84 -4.97 -8.15
N HIS A 237 12.97 -4.01 -7.85
CA HIS A 237 13.29 -2.71 -7.30
C HIS A 237 12.51 -2.47 -6.01
N ILE A 238 13.17 -2.46 -4.86
CA ILE A 238 12.54 -2.29 -3.55
C ILE A 238 12.97 -0.99 -2.90
N ASN A 239 12.03 -0.10 -2.70
CA ASN A 239 12.18 1.10 -1.87
C ASN A 239 11.80 0.75 -0.43
N TYR A 240 12.62 1.12 0.54
CA TYR A 240 12.31 0.83 1.94
C TYR A 240 12.63 1.99 2.85
N VAL A 241 11.85 2.16 3.92
CA VAL A 241 12.10 3.20 4.91
C VAL A 241 13.29 2.81 5.78
N GLU A 242 14.32 3.66 5.75
CA GLU A 242 15.56 3.49 6.52
C GLU A 242 15.34 3.81 7.99
N GLY A 243 16.12 3.15 8.87
CA GLY A 243 16.09 3.36 10.30
C GLY A 243 15.38 2.25 11.09
N SER A 244 15.38 2.41 12.42
CA SER A 244 14.78 1.45 13.35
C SER A 244 13.74 2.13 14.23
N PRO A 245 12.52 1.56 14.35
CA PRO A 245 11.47 2.12 15.21
C PRO A 245 11.79 2.02 16.70
N ASN A 246 12.81 1.23 17.07
CA ASN A 246 13.19 0.95 18.46
C ASN A 246 14.28 1.89 19.01
N SER A 247 14.80 2.80 18.18
CA SER A 247 15.86 3.72 18.60
C SER A 247 15.60 5.12 18.06
N SER A 248 15.56 6.11 18.97
CA SER A 248 15.44 7.53 18.60
C SER A 248 16.63 8.01 17.77
N ARG A 249 17.81 7.41 17.93
CA ARG A 249 19.02 7.75 17.17
C ARG A 249 18.95 7.34 15.70
N THR A 250 18.06 6.41 15.36
CA THR A 250 17.85 5.90 13.99
C THR A 250 16.51 6.34 13.42
N MET A 251 15.87 7.36 14.02
CA MET A 251 14.60 7.89 13.54
C MET A 251 14.85 8.82 12.37
N THR A 252 14.58 8.34 11.15
CA THR A 252 14.64 9.14 9.93
C THR A 252 13.34 9.95 9.76
N PRO A 253 13.34 11.04 8.96
CA PRO A 253 12.12 11.76 8.60
C PRO A 253 11.04 10.85 7.98
N ALA A 254 11.43 9.98 7.04
CA ALA A 254 10.50 9.01 6.45
C ALA A 254 9.90 8.06 7.50
N LEU A 255 10.71 7.55 8.44
CA LEU A 255 10.21 6.69 9.52
C LEU A 255 9.27 7.43 10.48
N ALA A 256 9.53 8.72 10.75
CA ALA A 256 8.64 9.56 11.55
C ALA A 256 7.26 9.73 10.90
N VAL A 257 7.21 9.94 9.57
CA VAL A 257 5.96 10.00 8.80
C VAL A 257 5.20 8.67 8.90
N ILE A 258 5.85 7.54 8.65
CA ILE A 258 5.24 6.21 8.77
C ILE A 258 4.70 5.97 10.19
N ARG A 259 5.46 6.36 11.22
CA ARG A 259 5.02 6.24 12.61
C ARG A 259 3.78 7.10 12.89
N SER A 260 3.76 8.32 12.38
CA SER A 260 2.61 9.24 12.50
C SER A 260 1.35 8.64 11.86
N MET A 261 1.47 8.10 10.63
CA MET A 261 0.35 7.43 9.95
C MET A 261 -0.21 6.27 10.76
N ARG A 262 0.65 5.44 11.37
CA ARG A 262 0.21 4.33 12.24
C ARG A 262 -0.51 4.83 13.49
N HIS A 263 -0.05 5.92 14.10
CA HIS A 263 -0.73 6.52 15.26
C HIS A 263 -2.13 7.00 14.90
N VAL A 264 -2.30 7.69 13.77
CA VAL A 264 -3.62 8.12 13.28
C VAL A 264 -4.58 6.94 13.16
N LEU A 265 -4.13 5.82 12.58
CA LEU A 265 -4.97 4.61 12.43
C LEU A 265 -5.31 3.96 13.77
N VAL A 266 -4.40 3.98 14.73
CA VAL A 266 -4.64 3.48 16.08
C VAL A 266 -5.63 4.36 16.83
N ASP A 267 -5.51 5.68 16.68
CA ASP A 267 -6.42 6.63 17.30
C ASP A 267 -7.82 6.53 16.68
N GLU A 268 -7.93 6.37 15.36
CA GLU A 268 -9.19 6.08 14.68
C GLU A 268 -9.83 4.78 15.20
N LEU A 269 -9.04 3.71 15.34
CA LEU A 269 -9.52 2.45 15.89
C LEU A 269 -10.02 2.63 17.33
N THR A 270 -9.26 3.33 18.16
CA THR A 270 -9.57 3.55 19.58
C THR A 270 -10.82 4.39 19.74
N THR A 271 -10.96 5.46 18.95
CA THR A 271 -12.13 6.35 19.00
C THR A 271 -13.38 5.67 18.47
N THR A 272 -13.27 4.86 17.41
CA THR A 272 -14.40 4.11 16.83
C THR A 272 -15.01 3.12 17.83
N PHE A 273 -14.17 2.43 18.61
CA PHE A 273 -14.60 1.39 19.53
C PHE A 273 -14.66 1.82 21.00
N ALA A 274 -14.48 3.12 21.27
CA ALA A 274 -14.58 3.65 22.61
C ALA A 274 -15.98 3.40 23.17
N PRO A 275 -16.11 2.87 24.40
CA PRO A 275 -17.41 2.75 25.03
C PRO A 275 -18.06 4.13 25.12
N PRO A 276 -19.37 4.28 24.84
CA PRO A 276 -20.04 5.56 25.04
C PRO A 276 -19.84 5.97 26.50
N THR A 277 -19.19 7.10 26.72
CA THR A 277 -19.24 7.78 28.01
C THR A 277 -20.71 8.09 28.26
N HIS A 278 -21.28 7.56 29.33
CA HIS A 278 -22.59 8.00 29.80
C HIS A 278 -22.50 9.53 29.92
N VAL A 279 -23.13 10.25 29.00
CA VAL A 279 -23.54 11.62 29.28
C VAL A 279 -24.45 11.46 30.49
N VAL A 280 -23.99 11.90 31.65
CA VAL A 280 -24.87 12.08 32.80
C VAL A 280 -25.95 13.00 32.27
N ARG A 281 -27.12 12.42 32.00
CA ARG A 281 -28.34 13.17 31.73
C ARG A 281 -28.51 13.98 33.02
N ALA A 282 -28.37 15.30 32.93
CA ALA A 282 -28.87 16.15 34.00
C ALA A 282 -30.36 15.80 34.12
N SER A 283 -30.69 15.02 35.15
CA SER A 283 -32.07 14.72 35.49
C SER A 283 -32.78 16.05 35.75
N ALA A 284 -34.03 16.08 35.33
CA ALA A 284 -34.85 17.26 35.13
C ALA A 284 -35.12 18.11 36.39
N GLU A 285 -35.70 19.29 36.10
CA GLU A 285 -36.50 20.16 36.98
C GLU A 285 -35.76 21.11 37.93
N VAL A 286 -35.69 22.37 37.49
CA VAL A 286 -36.26 23.45 38.31
C VAL A 286 -37.42 24.03 37.52
N GLU A 287 -38.61 23.73 38.01
CA GLU A 287 -39.85 24.45 37.76
C GLU A 287 -39.60 25.96 37.93
N GLY A 288 -39.76 26.70 36.83
CA GLY A 288 -39.77 28.16 36.83
C GLY A 288 -41.08 28.61 36.20
N THR A 289 -42.12 28.68 37.01
CA THR A 289 -43.26 29.54 36.74
C THR A 289 -42.75 30.96 36.56
N ASP A 290 -42.98 31.57 35.41
CA ASP A 290 -43.63 32.88 35.38
C ASP A 290 -44.05 33.28 33.97
N GLU A 291 -45.22 33.88 33.96
CA GLU A 291 -46.06 34.20 32.82
C GLU A 291 -45.48 35.31 31.94
N ALA A 292 -45.92 35.27 30.68
CA ALA A 292 -46.20 36.39 29.79
C ALA A 292 -45.26 37.63 29.82
N SER A 293 -44.52 37.81 28.72
CA SER A 293 -44.53 39.14 28.10
C SER A 293 -44.48 39.04 26.58
N THR A 294 -45.59 39.50 26.01
CA THR A 294 -45.93 39.62 24.60
C THR A 294 -45.07 40.64 23.84
N SER A 295 -44.96 40.43 22.53
CA SER A 295 -45.18 41.45 21.48
C SER A 295 -44.05 42.39 21.02
N MET A 296 -43.72 42.20 19.72
CA MET A 296 -43.45 43.18 18.64
C MET A 296 -42.06 43.87 18.51
N CYS A 297 -41.46 43.69 17.33
CA CYS A 297 -40.48 44.56 16.66
C CYS A 297 -41.13 45.92 16.25
N PRO A 298 -40.43 46.85 15.54
CA PRO A 298 -39.23 47.66 15.86
C PRO A 298 -39.47 49.20 15.65
N ARG A 299 -38.39 50.00 15.84
CA ARG A 299 -38.12 51.42 15.41
C ARG A 299 -38.70 52.59 16.23
N LEU A 300 -37.78 53.46 16.68
CA LEU A 300 -37.55 54.80 16.10
C LEU A 300 -36.05 55.01 15.92
#